data_AF-A0A957HD42-F1
#
_entry.id   AF-A0A957HD42-F1
#
_cell.length_a   1.000
_cell.length_b   1.000
_cell.length_c   1.000
_cell.angle_alpha   90.00
_cell.angle_beta   90.00
_cell.angle_gamma   90.00
#
_symmetry.space_group_name_H-M   'P 1'
#
loop_
_entity.id
_entity.type
_entity.pdbx_description
1 polymer ?
#
loop_
_entity_poly.entity_id
_entity_poly.type
_entity_poly.pdbx_seq_one_letter_code
_entity_poly.pdbx_strand_id
1 'polypeptide(L)' 'MYTGNQRTVLYVSVARSQAHELRQLVMETDPGAFLVIGQGQAAYGEGFQQRPSLLDQLGK' A
#
# COMPACT_ATOMS: atom_id res chain seq x y z
N MET A 1 3.25 -23.17 12.22
CA MET A 1 2.11 -24.11 12.26
C MET A 1 0.88 -23.41 11.72
N TYR A 2 0.21 -23.98 10.71
CA TYR A 2 -1.05 -23.42 10.19
C TYR A 2 -2.16 -23.61 11.23
N THR A 3 -2.93 -22.56 11.52
CA THR A 3 -3.88 -22.54 12.65
C THR A 3 -5.33 -22.80 12.25
N GLY A 4 -5.67 -22.85 10.96
CA GLY A 4 -7.05 -23.03 10.47
C GLY A 4 -7.99 -21.83 10.69
N ASN A 5 -7.64 -20.91 11.60
CA ASN A 5 -8.44 -19.73 11.90
C ASN A 5 -8.43 -18.73 10.73
N GLN A 6 -9.62 -18.31 10.30
CA GLN A 6 -9.77 -17.20 9.36
C GLN A 6 -9.24 -15.91 9.99
N ARG A 7 -8.50 -15.14 9.19
CA ARG A 7 -7.99 -13.82 9.55
C ARG A 7 -8.24 -12.88 8.39
N THR A 8 -8.74 -11.70 8.70
CA THR A 8 -8.86 -10.62 7.72
C THR A 8 -7.49 -10.04 7.45
N VAL A 9 -7.14 -9.87 6.16
CA VAL A 9 -5.88 -9.27 5.73
C VAL A 9 -6.19 -8.08 4.84
N LEU A 10 -5.65 -6.91 5.20
CA LEU A 10 -5.62 -5.76 4.31
C LEU A 10 -4.37 -5.85 3.44
N TYR A 11 -4.56 -6.09 2.14
CA TYR A 11 -3.47 -6.08 1.16
C TYR A 11 -3.48 -4.76 0.41
N VAL A 12 -2.40 -3.99 0.54
CA VAL A 12 -2.24 -2.68 -0.11
C VAL A 12 -0.88 -2.59 -0.78
N SER A 13 -0.84 -1.91 -1.92
CA SER A 13 0.40 -1.49 -2.55
C SER A 13 0.62 -0.02 -2.23
N VAL A 14 1.86 0.35 -1.90
CA VAL A 14 2.24 1.74 -1.58
C VAL A 14 3.60 2.05 -2.22
N ALA A 15 3.91 3.33 -2.41
CA ALA A 15 5.26 3.71 -2.79
C ALA A 15 6.27 3.37 -1.68
N ARG A 16 7.54 3.11 -2.04
CA ARG A 16 8.61 2.81 -1.08
C ARG A 16 8.73 3.87 0.03
N SER A 17 8.53 5.15 -0.31
CA SER A 17 8.57 6.27 0.64
C SER A 17 7.43 6.24 1.66
N GLN A 18 6.27 5.68 1.31
CA GLN A 18 5.08 5.64 2.16
C GLN A 18 5.08 4.49 3.16
N ALA A 19 5.98 3.51 3.02
CA ALA A 19 6.03 2.34 3.90
C ALA A 19 6.26 2.73 5.38
N HIS A 20 7.04 3.77 5.63
CA HIS A 20 7.27 4.27 6.99
C HIS A 20 6.01 4.90 7.60
N GLU A 21 5.34 5.76 6.82
CA GLU A 21 4.09 6.43 7.21
C GLU A 21 2.98 5.42 7.48
N LEU A 22 2.78 4.44 6.59
CA LEU A 22 1.82 3.36 6.78
C LEU A 22 2.08 2.58 8.08
N ARG A 23 3.35 2.29 8.39
CA ARG A 23 3.71 1.60 9.64
C ARG A 23 3.34 2.45 10.86
N GLN A 24 3.59 3.76 10.85
CA GLN A 24 3.19 4.62 11.97
C GLN A 24 1.66 4.64 12.13
N LEU A 25 0.92 4.83 11.04
CA LEU A 25 -0.54 4.82 11.08
C LEU A 25 -1.10 3.51 11.63
N VAL A 26 -0.57 2.36 11.19
CA VAL A 26 -1.00 1.04 11.71
C VAL A 26 -0.70 0.92 13.20
N MET A 27 0.50 1.29 13.66
CA MET A 27 0.86 1.20 15.07
C MET A 27 0.05 2.16 15.96
N GLU A 28 -0.31 3.33 15.45
CA GLU A 28 -1.19 4.29 16.14
C GLU A 28 -2.65 3.80 16.22
N THR A 29 -3.12 3.11 15.17
CA THR A 29 -4.50 2.63 15.06
C THR A 29 -4.71 1.30 15.80
N ASP A 30 -3.82 0.34 15.62
CA ASP A 30 -3.83 -0.97 16.25
C ASP A 30 -2.39 -1.42 16.60
N PRO A 31 -1.94 -1.17 17.84
CA PRO A 31 -0.62 -1.61 18.29
C PRO A 31 -0.41 -3.13 18.28
N GLY A 32 -1.49 -3.92 18.23
CA GLY A 32 -1.46 -5.38 18.16
C GLY A 32 -1.44 -5.94 16.73
N ALA A 33 -1.52 -5.07 15.72
CA ALA A 33 -1.53 -5.48 14.33
C ALA A 33 -0.21 -6.14 13.92
N PHE A 34 -0.33 -7.14 13.06
CA PHE A 34 0.82 -7.77 12.41
C PHE A 34 0.98 -7.21 10.99
N LEU A 35 2.13 -6.58 10.72
CA LEU A 35 2.41 -5.95 9.43
C LEU A 35 3.56 -6.67 8.71
N VAL A 36 3.37 -6.98 7.43
CA VAL A 36 4.40 -7.53 6.54
C VAL A 36 4.66 -6.52 5.42
N ILE A 37 5.90 -6.04 5.31
CA ILE A 37 6.31 -5.11 4.25
C ILE A 37 7.23 -5.86 3.29
N GLY A 38 6.68 -6.23 2.12
CA GLY A 38 7.44 -6.83 1.02
C GLY A 38 7.80 -5.80 -0.04
N GLN A 39 8.90 -6.03 -0.77
CA GLN A 39 9.19 -5.29 -2.01
C GLN A 39 8.45 -5.97 -3.17
N GLY A 40 7.50 -5.27 -3.79
CA GLY A 40 6.85 -5.71 -5.03
C GLY A 40 7.57 -5.15 -6.26
N GLN A 41 7.65 -5.92 -7.35
CA GLN A 41 8.25 -5.43 -8.60
C GLN A 41 7.31 -4.50 -9.38
N ALA A 42 6.01 -4.80 -9.39
CA ALA A 42 5.00 -3.97 -9.99
C ALA A 42 3.63 -4.26 -9.37
N ALA A 43 2.83 -3.21 -9.20
CA ALA A 43 1.41 -3.31 -8.89
C ALA A 43 0.66 -2.68 -10.06
N TYR A 44 -0.13 -3.48 -10.77
CA TYR A 44 -0.94 -3.02 -11.90
C TYR A 44 -2.40 -2.94 -11.44
N GLY A 45 -3.00 -1.75 -11.52
CA GLY A 45 -4.39 -1.51 -11.15
C GLY A 45 -4.82 -0.07 -11.39
N GLU A 46 -6.12 0.15 -11.53
CA GLU A 46 -6.70 1.46 -11.90
C GLU A 46 -6.34 2.60 -10.92
N GLY A 47 -6.05 2.27 -9.65
CA GLY A 47 -5.65 3.24 -8.63
C GLY A 47 -4.19 3.68 -8.68
N PHE A 48 -3.34 3.02 -9.46
CA PHE A 48 -1.94 3.41 -9.66
C PHE A 48 -1.83 4.31 -10.89
N GLN A 49 -2.36 5.53 -10.75
CA GLN A 49 -2.28 6.49 -11.83
C GLN A 49 -0.86 7.02 -11.98
N GLN A 50 -0.35 6.98 -13.21
CA GLN A 50 0.86 7.70 -13.58
C GLN A 50 0.60 9.18 -13.30
N ARG A 51 1.55 9.87 -12.65
CA ARG A 51 1.44 11.32 -12.42
C ARG A 51 1.07 11.98 -13.75
N PRO A 52 -0.06 12.73 -13.85
CA PRO A 52 -0.47 13.33 -15.11
C PRO A 52 0.71 14.11 -15.68
N SER A 53 1.01 13.87 -16.96
CA SER A 53 2.10 14.61 -17.57
C SER A 53 1.67 16.07 -17.69
N LEU A 54 2.62 17.01 -17.56
CA LEU A 54 2.33 18.44 -17.80
C LEU A 54 1.78 18.69 -19.21
N LEU A 55 2.05 17.78 -20.15
CA LEU A 55 1.53 17.83 -21.52
C LEU A 55 0.02 17.51 -21.58
N ASP A 56 -0.49 16.67 -20.67
CA ASP A 56 -1.93 16.37 -20.58
C ASP A 56 -2.74 17.57 -20.06
N GLN A 57 -2.09 18.52 -19.38
CA GLN A 57 -2.73 19.72 -18.80
C GLN A 57 -2.74 20.92 -19.76
N LEU A 58 -1.91 20.92 -20.80
CA LEU A 58 -1.78 22.03 -21.76
C LEU A 58 -2.63 21.85 -23.04
N GLY A 59 -3.39 20.75 -23.12
CA GLY A 59 -4.17 20.35 -24.30
C GLY A 59 -5.69 20.40 -24.15
N LYS A 60 -6.24 21.22 -23.26
CA LYS A 60 -7.67 21.55 -23.20
C LYS A 60 -7.90 23.06 -23.14
#